data_AF-A0A3D3LSD0-F1
#
_entry.id   AF-A0A3D3LSD0-F1
#
_cell.length_a   1.000
_cell.length_b   1.000
_cell.length_c   1.000
_cell.angle_alpha   90.00
_cell.angle_beta   90.00
_cell.angle_gamma   90.00
#
_symmetry.space_group_name_H-M   'P 1'
#
loop_
_entity.id
_entity.type
_entity.pdbx_description
1 polymer ?
#
loop_
_entity_poly.entity_id
_entity_poly.type
_entity_poly.pdbx_seq_one_letter_code
_entity_poly.pdbx_strand_id
1 'polypeptide(L)'
;ILISNNEKITEFFVNETVDKNLNLLNEQNSTGILNYKFNIPENAIFSFIEECYSKLSLFKESDDFEVSLTLYSFTNFAAKPDLNLYYIPANVFKFYIFCLNDNLRKDWLKFVNSYYYIKGGLYDFDTSTFKTKKKIIVEEEFKKVSNTILRNLLNNKNITYYFRKFSESYKFNLKIIYLYQILIKNMDKKTLEIISSLSDYIVKDNEFLNKTIKRLNGLKSASQFRQFLVFLVEKNYKENPDNKKALLTINDYSDYLFSEGIFWGEIRDILLIHLF
;
A
#
# COMPACT_ATOMS: atom_id res chain seq x y z
N ILE A 1 10.00 13.94 17.94
CA ILE A 1 11.22 14.33 17.17
C ILE A 1 11.31 13.40 15.97
N LEU A 2 11.59 13.92 14.78
CA LEU A 2 11.74 13.11 13.57
C LEU A 2 13.17 13.26 13.05
N ILE A 3 13.79 12.14 12.69
CA ILE A 3 15.15 12.07 12.16
C ILE A 3 15.13 11.22 10.88
N SER A 4 15.91 11.62 9.88
CA SER A 4 16.15 10.83 8.68
C SER A 4 17.64 10.52 8.53
N ASN A 5 17.96 9.42 7.83
CA ASN A 5 19.31 9.18 7.34
C ASN A 5 19.72 10.16 6.21
N ASN A 6 18.78 10.94 5.67
CA ASN A 6 19.04 12.00 4.71
C ASN A 6 19.00 13.37 5.40
N GLU A 7 20.13 14.08 5.38
CA GLU A 7 20.29 15.36 6.07
C GLU A 7 19.29 16.42 5.59
N LYS A 8 19.01 16.50 4.28
CA LYS A 8 18.07 17.48 3.72
C LYS A 8 16.65 17.31 4.26
N ILE A 9 16.24 16.08 4.56
CA ILE A 9 14.91 15.80 5.13
C ILE A 9 14.85 16.18 6.60
N THR A 10 15.94 15.92 7.34
CA THR A 10 16.05 16.34 8.75
C THR A 10 16.08 17.87 8.85
N GLU A 11 16.87 18.55 8.00
CA GLU A 11 16.92 20.01 7.91
C GLU A 11 15.55 20.59 7.55
N PHE A 12 14.87 20.01 6.55
CA PHE A 12 13.51 20.39 6.20
C PHE A 12 12.53 20.29 7.38
N PHE A 13 12.57 19.19 8.14
CA PHE A 13 11.76 19.03 9.35
C PHE A 13 12.04 20.10 10.41
N VAL A 14 13.32 20.40 10.65
CA VAL A 14 13.75 21.41 11.64
C VAL A 14 13.27 22.79 11.21
N ASN A 15 13.53 23.19 9.97
CA ASN A 15 13.15 24.50 9.44
C ASN A 15 11.63 24.70 9.48
N GLU A 16 10.84 23.72 9.01
CA GLU A 16 9.37 23.79 9.10
C GLU A 16 8.86 23.89 10.54
N THR A 17 9.52 23.23 11.49
CA THR A 17 9.14 23.28 12.90
C THR A 17 9.46 24.66 13.50
N VAL A 18 10.62 25.22 13.17
CA VAL A 18 11.03 26.57 13.60
C VAL A 18 10.07 27.62 13.02
N ASP A 19 9.80 27.58 11.71
CA ASP A 19 8.93 28.53 11.04
C ASP A 19 7.50 28.49 11.61
N LYS A 20 6.94 27.29 11.83
CA LYS A 20 5.62 27.13 12.46
C LYS A 20 5.59 27.68 13.89
N ASN A 21 6.65 27.49 14.67
CA ASN A 21 6.75 28.03 16.04
C ASN A 21 6.80 29.56 16.03
N LEU A 22 7.65 30.14 15.18
CA LEU A 22 7.80 31.58 15.06
C LEU A 22 6.49 32.24 14.62
N ASN A 23 5.77 31.65 13.66
CA ASN A 23 4.46 32.14 13.23
C ASN A 23 3.43 32.13 14.37
N LEU A 24 3.35 31.06 15.16
CA LEU A 24 2.41 30.99 16.30
C LEU A 24 2.75 31.99 17.42
N LEU A 25 4.04 32.28 17.63
CA LEU A 25 4.47 33.33 18.54
C LEU A 25 4.05 34.71 18.04
N ASN A 26 4.24 34.99 16.74
CA ASN A 26 3.86 36.25 16.12
C ASN A 26 2.34 36.49 16.14
N GLU A 27 1.55 35.43 15.99
CA GLU A 27 0.07 35.48 16.06
C GLU A 27 -0.49 35.54 17.49
N GLN A 28 0.37 35.52 18.53
CA GLN A 28 -0.03 35.44 19.95
C GLN A 28 -0.91 34.22 20.30
N ASN A 29 -0.88 33.18 19.47
CA ASN A 29 -1.64 31.93 19.64
C ASN A 29 -0.78 30.77 20.18
N SER A 30 0.45 31.06 20.62
CA SER A 30 1.36 30.07 21.18
C SER A 30 0.83 29.53 22.52
N THR A 31 0.35 28.30 22.52
CA THR A 31 -0.16 27.58 23.71
C THR A 31 0.86 26.61 24.33
N GLY A 32 2.11 26.62 23.85
CA GLY A 32 3.19 25.75 24.34
C GLY A 32 3.99 25.10 23.20
N ILE A 33 4.56 23.92 23.45
CA ILE A 33 5.28 23.14 22.44
C ILE A 33 4.35 22.79 21.28
N LEU A 34 4.81 22.99 20.04
CA LEU A 34 4.08 22.60 18.83
C LEU A 34 3.63 21.14 18.89
N ASN A 35 2.32 20.94 18.85
CA ASN A 35 1.72 19.63 18.60
C ASN A 35 1.52 19.45 17.10
N TYR A 36 1.90 18.29 16.56
CA TYR A 36 1.64 17.98 15.16
C TYR A 36 0.13 17.80 14.91
N LYS A 37 -0.34 18.06 13.67
CA LYS A 37 -1.78 18.02 13.30
C LYS A 37 -2.44 16.67 13.60
N PHE A 38 -1.63 15.59 13.64
CA PHE A 38 -2.09 14.24 13.92
C PHE A 38 -1.47 13.70 15.21
N ASN A 39 -2.32 13.31 16.16
CA ASN A 39 -1.91 12.64 17.40
C ASN A 39 -1.63 11.14 17.19
N ILE A 40 -1.84 10.63 15.98
CA ILE A 40 -1.68 9.24 15.61
C ILE A 40 -0.36 9.09 14.85
N PRO A 41 0.63 8.33 15.38
CA PRO A 41 1.97 8.26 14.82
C PRO A 41 2.02 7.82 13.37
N GLU A 42 1.21 6.83 12.96
CA GLU A 42 1.16 6.39 11.56
C GLU A 42 0.70 7.51 10.62
N ASN A 43 -0.36 8.24 10.97
CA ASN A 43 -0.84 9.33 10.11
C ASN A 43 0.16 10.48 10.12
N ALA A 44 0.80 10.75 11.27
CA ALA A 44 1.78 11.81 11.41
C ALA A 44 3.00 11.60 10.51
N ILE A 45 3.59 10.41 10.56
CA ILE A 45 4.81 10.12 9.80
C ILE A 45 4.54 10.06 8.29
N PHE A 46 3.43 9.47 7.84
CA PHE A 46 3.09 9.43 6.41
C PHE A 46 2.65 10.79 5.87
N SER A 47 1.97 11.61 6.68
CA SER A 47 1.70 13.02 6.31
C SER A 47 2.99 13.81 6.14
N PHE A 48 3.99 13.59 7.00
CA PHE A 48 5.29 14.21 6.84
C PHE A 48 5.99 13.77 5.54
N ILE A 49 5.86 12.51 5.14
CA ILE A 49 6.36 12.04 3.83
C ILE A 49 5.64 12.76 2.68
N GLU A 50 4.33 12.99 2.78
CA GLU A 50 3.58 13.78 1.78
C GLU A 50 4.07 15.23 1.71
N GLU A 51 4.34 15.86 2.86
CA GLU A 51 4.93 17.20 2.92
C GLU A 51 6.30 17.23 2.23
N CYS A 52 7.17 16.26 2.54
CA CYS A 52 8.48 16.10 1.91
C CYS A 52 8.36 15.97 0.39
N TYR A 53 7.49 15.09 -0.11
CA TYR A 53 7.26 14.91 -1.54
C TYR A 53 6.78 16.20 -2.22
N SER A 54 5.90 16.96 -1.56
CA SER A 54 5.34 18.17 -2.12
C SER A 54 6.35 19.31 -2.24
N LYS A 55 7.24 19.46 -1.24
CA LYS A 55 8.12 20.62 -1.07
C LYS A 55 9.57 20.39 -1.48
N LEU A 56 10.06 19.15 -1.43
CA LEU A 56 11.43 18.82 -1.79
C LEU A 56 11.52 18.34 -3.25
N SER A 57 12.32 19.00 -4.07
CA SER A 57 12.51 18.63 -5.48
C SER A 57 13.24 17.30 -5.66
N LEU A 58 13.96 16.85 -4.65
CA LEU A 58 14.82 15.65 -4.71
C LEU A 58 14.08 14.37 -5.11
N PHE A 59 12.77 14.27 -4.82
CA PHE A 59 11.94 13.12 -5.20
C PHE A 59 11.35 13.20 -6.61
N LYS A 60 11.46 14.36 -7.26
CA LYS A 60 11.01 14.59 -8.64
C LYS A 60 12.16 14.50 -9.64
N GLU A 61 13.38 14.69 -9.16
CA GLU A 61 14.59 14.70 -9.98
C GLU A 61 15.21 13.31 -10.15
N SER A 62 15.02 12.40 -9.19
CA SER A 62 15.59 11.05 -9.21
C SER A 62 14.71 10.03 -8.49
N ASP A 63 14.64 8.82 -9.04
CA ASP A 63 14.04 7.64 -8.42
C ASP A 63 15.05 6.86 -7.55
N ASP A 64 16.32 7.28 -7.53
CA ASP A 64 17.41 6.64 -6.79
C ASP A 64 17.67 7.36 -5.47
N PHE A 65 16.90 6.97 -4.46
CA PHE A 65 17.05 7.44 -3.09
C PHE A 65 16.81 6.29 -2.10
N GLU A 66 17.58 6.31 -1.02
CA GLU A 66 17.47 5.39 0.10
C GLU A 66 17.22 6.19 1.38
N VAL A 67 15.95 6.55 1.60
CA VAL A 67 15.55 7.40 2.72
C VAL A 67 14.80 6.58 3.76
N SER A 68 15.28 6.57 5.00
CA SER A 68 14.58 6.04 6.16
C SER A 68 14.22 7.15 7.13
N LEU A 69 13.17 6.94 7.92
CA LEU A 69 12.71 7.88 8.95
C LEU A 69 12.57 7.20 10.29
N THR A 70 12.94 7.90 11.36
CA THR A 70 12.67 7.52 12.74
C THR A 70 11.90 8.63 13.44
N LEU A 71 10.70 8.31 13.91
CA LEU A 71 9.88 9.19 14.74
C LEU A 71 9.97 8.74 16.20
N TYR A 72 10.50 9.63 17.03
CA TYR A 72 10.49 9.56 18.49
C TYR A 72 9.21 10.23 18.99
N SER A 73 8.26 9.42 19.45
CA SER A 73 6.98 9.87 19.98
C SER A 73 7.00 9.79 21.51
N PHE A 74 6.91 10.96 22.15
CA PHE A 74 6.85 11.09 23.59
C PHE A 74 5.40 11.27 24.01
N THR A 75 4.92 10.46 24.94
CA THR A 75 3.61 10.65 25.56
C THR A 75 3.79 10.95 27.04
N ASN A 76 3.33 12.14 27.46
CA ASN A 76 3.35 12.57 28.86
C ASN A 76 2.01 12.29 29.56
N PHE A 77 1.29 11.25 29.12
CA PHE A 77 0.02 10.88 29.74
C PHE A 77 0.27 10.21 31.09
N ALA A 78 -0.05 10.94 32.18
CA ALA A 78 0.05 10.49 33.58
C ALA A 78 1.48 10.18 34.07
N ALA A 79 1.60 9.48 35.21
CA ALA A 79 2.85 9.21 35.93
C ALA A 79 3.80 8.20 35.24
N LYS A 80 3.59 7.89 33.96
CA LYS A 80 4.42 6.95 33.20
C LYS A 80 4.77 7.56 31.83
N PRO A 81 5.79 8.44 31.77
CA PRO A 81 6.29 8.93 30.50
C PRO A 81 6.73 7.72 29.66
N ASP A 82 6.27 7.67 28.41
CA ASP A 82 6.58 6.58 27.49
C ASP A 82 7.21 7.14 26.22
N LEU A 83 8.22 6.41 25.72
CA LEU A 83 8.92 6.73 24.48
C LEU A 83 8.64 5.61 23.48
N ASN A 84 7.86 5.93 22.46
CA ASN A 84 7.59 5.03 21.35
C ASN A 84 8.45 5.42 20.14
N LEU A 85 9.14 4.43 19.58
CA LEU A 85 9.96 4.57 18.38
C LEU A 85 9.22 3.99 17.19
N TYR A 86 9.01 4.80 16.17
CA TYR A 86 8.41 4.38 14.90
C TYR A 86 9.44 4.54 13.79
N TYR A 87 9.74 3.45 13.10
CA TYR A 87 10.75 3.42 12.06
C TYR A 87 10.11 3.10 10.70
N ILE A 88 10.41 3.92 9.69
CA ILE A 88 10.09 3.64 8.29
C ILE A 88 11.39 3.27 7.58
N PRO A 89 11.53 2.02 7.10
CA PRO A 89 12.67 1.61 6.30
C PRO A 89 12.64 2.23 4.89
N ALA A 90 13.81 2.22 4.23
CA ALA A 90 13.99 2.84 2.92
C ALA A 90 13.02 2.35 1.84
N ASN A 91 12.73 1.06 1.82
CA ASN A 91 11.80 0.48 0.87
C ASN A 91 10.34 0.94 1.08
N VAL A 92 9.88 1.08 2.33
CA VAL A 92 8.55 1.60 2.67
C VAL A 92 8.43 3.06 2.30
N PHE A 93 9.46 3.87 2.62
CA PHE A 93 9.50 5.27 2.22
C PHE A 93 9.44 5.42 0.69
N LYS A 94 10.28 4.67 -0.03
CA LYS A 94 10.35 4.69 -1.51
C LYS A 94 9.04 4.26 -2.15
N PHE A 95 8.43 3.17 -1.67
CA PHE A 95 7.11 2.75 -2.10
C PHE A 95 6.07 3.86 -1.93
N TYR A 96 6.03 4.50 -0.75
CA TYR A 96 5.05 5.55 -0.49
C TYR A 96 5.25 6.77 -1.38
N ILE A 97 6.50 7.22 -1.59
CA ILE A 97 6.82 8.31 -2.53
C ILE A 97 6.33 7.97 -3.95
N PHE A 98 6.61 6.78 -4.46
CA PHE A 98 6.14 6.40 -5.79
C PHE A 98 4.62 6.38 -5.92
N CYS A 99 3.91 6.03 -4.84
CA CYS A 99 2.45 6.13 -4.80
C CYS A 99 1.94 7.58 -4.84
N LEU A 100 2.75 8.57 -4.47
CA LEU A 100 2.40 9.99 -4.52
C LEU A 100 2.68 10.65 -5.88
N ASN A 101 3.31 9.93 -6.82
CA ASN A 101 3.46 10.39 -8.20
C ASN A 101 2.10 10.70 -8.83
N ASP A 102 2.02 11.73 -9.67
CA ASP A 102 0.75 12.30 -10.17
C ASP A 102 -0.18 11.26 -10.80
N ASN A 103 0.39 10.26 -11.49
CA ASN A 103 -0.37 9.19 -12.14
C ASN A 103 -0.96 8.14 -11.18
N LEU A 104 -0.45 8.04 -9.95
CA LEU A 104 -0.83 7.02 -8.97
C LEU A 104 -1.51 7.61 -7.74
N ARG A 105 -1.23 8.88 -7.43
CA ARG A 105 -1.66 9.54 -6.20
C ARG A 105 -3.15 9.46 -5.96
N LYS A 106 -3.96 9.71 -6.99
CA LYS A 106 -5.42 9.68 -6.89
C LYS A 106 -5.91 8.29 -6.47
N ASP A 107 -5.43 7.24 -7.14
CA ASP A 107 -5.83 5.86 -6.86
C ASP A 107 -5.30 5.41 -5.49
N TRP A 108 -4.07 5.77 -5.15
CA TRP A 108 -3.46 5.48 -3.86
C TRP A 108 -4.24 6.11 -2.70
N LEU A 109 -4.49 7.43 -2.76
CA LEU A 109 -5.22 8.14 -1.72
C LEU A 109 -6.67 7.65 -1.61
N LYS A 110 -7.32 7.34 -2.74
CA LYS A 110 -8.65 6.73 -2.75
C LYS A 110 -8.67 5.43 -1.96
N PHE A 111 -7.68 4.56 -2.19
CA PHE A 111 -7.50 3.32 -1.44
C PHE A 111 -7.24 3.61 0.04
N VAL A 112 -6.18 4.33 0.39
CA VAL A 112 -5.78 4.60 1.78
C VAL A 112 -6.91 5.26 2.57
N ASN A 113 -7.57 6.28 2.01
CA ASN A 113 -8.61 7.02 2.72
C ASN A 113 -9.83 6.15 3.06
N SER A 114 -10.14 5.14 2.25
CA SER A 114 -11.23 4.20 2.55
C SER A 114 -10.98 3.31 3.78
N TYR A 115 -9.74 3.27 4.29
CA TYR A 115 -9.31 2.41 5.41
C TYR A 115 -9.08 3.14 6.75
N TYR A 116 -9.53 4.39 6.87
CA TYR A 116 -9.64 5.05 8.18
C TYR A 116 -10.74 4.40 9.03
N TYR A 117 -10.48 4.19 10.31
CA TYR A 117 -11.44 3.54 11.23
C TYR A 117 -12.52 4.53 11.68
N ILE A 118 -13.63 4.58 10.94
CA ILE A 118 -14.80 5.37 11.31
C ILE A 118 -15.92 4.43 11.75
N LYS A 119 -16.30 4.50 13.04
CA LYS A 119 -17.34 3.63 13.61
C LYS A 119 -18.69 3.87 12.91
N GLY A 120 -19.15 2.86 12.18
CA GLY A 120 -20.42 2.92 11.43
C GLY A 120 -20.39 3.91 10.26
N GLY A 121 -19.21 4.31 9.80
CA GLY A 121 -19.03 5.15 8.63
C GLY A 121 -18.77 4.32 7.38
N LEU A 122 -19.33 4.77 6.26
CA LEU A 122 -18.99 4.27 4.93
C LEU A 122 -18.26 5.39 4.17
N TYR A 123 -17.15 5.03 3.54
CA TYR A 123 -16.38 5.98 2.74
C TYR A 123 -17.09 6.22 1.41
N ASP A 124 -17.29 7.49 1.10
CA ASP A 124 -17.85 7.97 -0.15
C ASP A 124 -16.69 8.41 -1.06
N PHE A 125 -16.53 7.70 -2.18
CA PHE A 125 -15.43 7.88 -3.10
C PHE A 125 -15.54 9.11 -4.00
N ASP A 126 -16.76 9.65 -4.17
CA ASP A 126 -17.00 10.81 -5.02
C ASP A 126 -16.72 12.10 -4.24
N THR A 127 -17.16 12.13 -2.98
CA THR A 127 -16.99 13.28 -2.08
C THR A 127 -15.72 13.21 -1.23
N SER A 128 -15.04 12.06 -1.19
CA SER A 128 -13.90 11.80 -0.30
C SER A 128 -14.20 12.08 1.17
N THR A 129 -15.39 11.69 1.62
CA THR A 129 -15.86 11.85 3.01
C THR A 129 -16.40 10.54 3.56
N PHE A 130 -16.55 10.44 4.89
CA PHE A 130 -17.29 9.34 5.49
C PHE A 130 -18.72 9.77 5.81
N LYS A 131 -19.69 8.96 5.39
CA LYS A 131 -21.09 9.11 5.77
C LYS A 131 -21.40 8.19 6.95
N THR A 132 -21.85 8.79 8.06
CA THR A 132 -22.42 8.07 9.21
C THR A 132 -23.90 8.39 9.32
N LYS A 133 -24.64 7.67 10.17
CA LYS A 133 -26.06 8.01 10.47
C LYS A 133 -26.24 9.42 11.04
N LYS A 134 -25.20 10.01 11.64
CA LYS A 134 -25.29 11.29 12.39
C LYS A 134 -24.75 12.48 11.62
N LYS A 135 -23.64 12.29 10.90
CA LYS A 135 -22.94 13.36 10.19
C LYS A 135 -22.07 12.86 9.04
N ILE A 136 -21.73 13.79 8.17
CA ILE A 136 -20.64 13.66 7.20
C ILE A 136 -19.34 14.03 7.92
N ILE A 137 -18.30 13.20 7.76
CA ILE A 137 -16.99 13.37 8.36
C ILE A 137 -16.01 13.66 7.23
N VAL A 138 -15.49 14.88 7.23
CA VAL A 138 -14.53 15.38 6.22
C VAL A 138 -13.11 14.93 6.51
N GLU A 139 -12.21 15.14 5.55
CA GLU A 139 -10.80 14.71 5.62
C GLU A 139 -10.06 15.14 6.88
N GLU A 140 -10.24 16.39 7.29
CA GLU A 140 -9.58 16.92 8.47
C GLU A 140 -10.04 16.26 9.78
N GLU A 141 -11.24 15.67 9.78
CA GLU A 141 -11.76 14.93 10.92
C GLU A 141 -11.30 13.47 10.88
N PHE A 142 -11.44 12.77 9.74
CA PHE A 142 -11.10 11.35 9.71
C PHE A 142 -9.59 11.10 9.75
N LYS A 143 -8.74 12.03 9.29
CA LYS A 143 -7.28 11.88 9.44
C LYS A 143 -6.81 11.94 10.90
N LYS A 144 -7.69 12.30 11.84
CA LYS A 144 -7.41 12.23 13.30
C LYS A 144 -7.69 10.85 13.91
N VAL A 145 -8.21 9.89 13.15
CA VAL A 145 -8.41 8.50 13.59
C VAL A 145 -7.45 7.54 12.88
N SER A 146 -7.29 6.32 13.38
CA SER A 146 -6.27 5.39 12.87
C SER A 146 -6.58 4.91 11.46
N ASN A 147 -5.53 4.70 10.67
CA ASN A 147 -5.62 4.14 9.33
C ASN A 147 -4.99 2.75 9.28
N THR A 148 -5.75 1.76 8.83
CA THR A 148 -5.28 0.35 8.83
C THR A 148 -4.12 0.13 7.87
N ILE A 149 -4.13 0.77 6.69
CA ILE A 149 -3.08 0.60 5.68
C ILE A 149 -1.78 1.23 6.16
N LEU A 150 -1.83 2.49 6.59
CA LEU A 150 -0.65 3.20 7.08
C LEU A 150 -0.03 2.50 8.29
N ARG A 151 -0.88 2.06 9.24
CA ARG A 151 -0.41 1.28 10.39
C ARG A 151 0.23 -0.04 9.96
N ASN A 152 -0.32 -0.74 8.98
CA ASN A 152 0.26 -1.99 8.52
C ASN A 152 1.59 -1.78 7.79
N LEU A 153 1.70 -0.74 6.95
CA LEU A 153 2.98 -0.36 6.33
C LEU A 153 4.04 -0.03 7.37
N LEU A 154 3.69 0.78 8.38
CA LEU A 154 4.60 1.16 9.45
C LEU A 154 5.10 -0.05 10.26
N ASN A 155 4.23 -1.04 10.48
CA ASN A 155 4.54 -2.25 11.25
C ASN A 155 5.02 -3.43 10.39
N ASN A 156 5.37 -3.20 9.11
CA ASN A 156 5.78 -4.25 8.17
C ASN A 156 4.79 -5.43 8.07
N LYS A 157 3.49 -5.14 8.14
CA LYS A 157 2.41 -6.12 7.99
C LYS A 157 1.95 -6.16 6.54
N ASN A 158 1.61 -7.36 6.07
CA ASN A 158 1.13 -7.58 4.70
C ASN A 158 -0.17 -6.79 4.45
N ILE A 159 -0.23 -6.05 3.34
CA ILE A 159 -1.43 -5.32 2.90
C ILE A 159 -2.09 -5.86 1.62
N THR A 160 -1.55 -6.93 1.01
CA THR A 160 -2.09 -7.59 -0.19
C THR A 160 -3.54 -8.01 -0.04
N TYR A 161 -3.93 -8.49 1.14
CA TYR A 161 -5.34 -8.78 1.43
C TYR A 161 -6.25 -7.56 1.23
N TYR A 162 -5.81 -6.37 1.65
CA TYR A 162 -6.58 -5.14 1.51
C TYR A 162 -6.63 -4.68 0.06
N PHE A 163 -5.54 -4.85 -0.71
CA PHE A 163 -5.57 -4.62 -2.16
C PHE A 163 -6.59 -5.52 -2.84
N ARG A 164 -6.60 -6.82 -2.51
CA ARG A 164 -7.58 -7.78 -3.03
C ARG A 164 -9.01 -7.38 -2.70
N LYS A 165 -9.30 -7.16 -1.42
CA LYS A 165 -10.63 -6.77 -0.96
C LYS A 165 -11.12 -5.46 -1.60
N PHE A 166 -10.21 -4.52 -1.83
CA PHE A 166 -10.56 -3.27 -2.52
C PHE A 166 -10.83 -3.51 -4.01
N SER A 167 -10.00 -4.31 -4.66
CA SER A 167 -10.11 -4.63 -6.09
C SER A 167 -11.39 -5.41 -6.41
N GLU A 168 -11.87 -6.24 -5.47
CA GLU A 168 -13.16 -6.94 -5.57
C GLU A 168 -14.36 -6.01 -5.80
N SER A 169 -14.26 -4.74 -5.38
CA SER A 169 -15.36 -3.76 -5.45
C SER A 169 -15.05 -2.55 -6.32
N TYR A 170 -13.77 -2.23 -6.55
CA TYR A 170 -13.35 -1.01 -7.21
C TYR A 170 -12.14 -1.26 -8.10
N LYS A 171 -12.17 -0.70 -9.31
CA LYS A 171 -10.99 -0.66 -10.17
C LYS A 171 -9.83 0.01 -9.43
N PHE A 172 -8.69 -0.67 -9.37
CA PHE A 172 -7.50 -0.21 -8.68
C PHE A 172 -6.27 -0.32 -9.59
N ASN A 173 -5.31 0.58 -9.41
CA ASN A 173 -4.16 0.66 -10.30
C ASN A 173 -3.14 -0.45 -10.00
N LEU A 174 -3.04 -1.43 -10.90
CA LEU A 174 -2.13 -2.57 -10.74
C LEU A 174 -0.67 -2.15 -10.54
N LYS A 175 -0.25 -0.98 -11.06
CA LYS A 175 1.12 -0.47 -10.86
C LYS A 175 1.44 -0.24 -9.37
N ILE A 176 0.47 0.21 -8.57
CA ILE A 176 0.66 0.36 -7.11
C ILE A 176 0.94 -0.99 -6.47
N ILE A 177 0.21 -2.02 -6.87
CA ILE A 177 0.38 -3.37 -6.35
C ILE A 177 1.74 -3.92 -6.77
N TYR A 178 2.15 -3.71 -8.02
CA TYR A 178 3.47 -4.15 -8.50
C TYR A 178 4.59 -3.50 -7.70
N LEU A 179 4.51 -2.19 -7.50
CA LEU A 179 5.47 -1.46 -6.67
C LEU A 179 5.51 -2.01 -5.24
N TYR A 180 4.36 -2.32 -4.64
CA TYR A 180 4.30 -2.94 -3.32
C TYR A 180 4.97 -4.32 -3.30
N GLN A 181 4.63 -5.18 -4.26
CA GLN A 181 5.16 -6.54 -4.33
C GLN A 181 6.68 -6.53 -4.53
N ILE A 182 7.20 -5.65 -5.40
CA ILE A 182 8.63 -5.55 -5.67
C ILE A 182 9.37 -4.92 -4.47
N LEU A 183 8.92 -3.76 -3.97
CA LEU A 183 9.68 -2.99 -3.00
C LEU A 183 9.50 -3.49 -1.55
N ILE A 184 8.29 -3.93 -1.19
CA ILE A 184 7.97 -4.32 0.18
C ILE A 184 8.06 -5.82 0.37
N LYS A 185 7.61 -6.59 -0.62
CA LYS A 185 7.60 -8.05 -0.56
C LYS A 185 8.82 -8.69 -1.20
N ASN A 186 9.70 -7.90 -1.83
CA ASN A 186 10.88 -8.37 -2.56
C ASN A 186 10.54 -9.45 -3.60
N MET A 187 9.35 -9.35 -4.20
CA MET A 187 8.90 -10.27 -5.24
C MET A 187 9.63 -9.98 -6.54
N ASP A 188 10.07 -11.04 -7.24
CA ASP A 188 10.65 -10.91 -8.57
C ASP A 188 9.64 -10.31 -9.56
N LYS A 189 10.10 -9.38 -10.38
CA LYS A 189 9.31 -8.84 -11.50
C LYS A 189 8.79 -9.95 -12.40
N LYS A 190 9.60 -11.00 -12.61
CA LYS A 190 9.23 -12.15 -13.43
C LYS A 190 8.04 -12.91 -12.87
N THR A 191 7.93 -13.04 -11.54
CA THR A 191 6.74 -13.63 -10.89
C THR A 191 5.48 -12.85 -11.26
N LEU A 192 5.54 -11.51 -11.25
CA LEU A 192 4.41 -10.66 -11.63
C LEU A 192 4.07 -10.77 -13.12
N GLU A 193 5.06 -10.87 -14.00
CA GLU A 193 4.85 -11.11 -15.45
C GLU A 193 4.13 -12.45 -15.72
N ILE A 194 4.51 -13.51 -14.99
CA ILE A 194 3.87 -14.82 -15.09
C ILE A 194 2.41 -14.72 -14.63
N ILE A 195 2.14 -14.05 -13.50
CA ILE A 195 0.77 -13.85 -13.01
C ILE A 195 -0.07 -13.05 -14.02
N SER A 196 0.49 -11.99 -14.61
CA SER A 196 -0.17 -11.20 -15.66
C SER A 196 -0.50 -12.06 -16.88
N SER A 197 0.43 -12.93 -17.31
CA SER A 197 0.21 -13.83 -18.44
C SER A 197 -0.91 -14.84 -18.15
N LEU A 198 -1.00 -15.33 -16.91
CA LEU A 198 -2.09 -16.19 -16.46
C LEU A 198 -3.43 -15.45 -16.46
N SER A 199 -3.47 -14.20 -15.97
CA SER A 199 -4.71 -13.41 -16.00
C SER A 199 -5.16 -13.10 -17.43
N ASP A 200 -4.24 -12.75 -18.32
CA ASP A 200 -4.54 -12.46 -19.73
C ASP A 200 -5.15 -13.66 -20.44
N TYR A 201 -4.75 -14.88 -20.07
CA TYR A 201 -5.38 -16.10 -20.57
C TYR A 201 -6.81 -16.27 -20.02
N ILE A 202 -7.01 -16.05 -18.72
CA ILE A 202 -8.31 -16.26 -18.05
C ILE A 202 -9.37 -15.25 -18.51
N VAL A 203 -9.00 -14.00 -18.74
CA VAL A 203 -9.94 -12.90 -19.04
C VAL A 203 -10.53 -12.99 -20.46
N LYS A 204 -9.98 -13.82 -21.36
CA LYS A 204 -10.46 -13.98 -22.75
C LYS A 204 -11.91 -14.47 -22.84
N ASP A 205 -12.40 -15.19 -21.84
CA ASP A 205 -13.76 -15.72 -21.78
C ASP A 205 -14.41 -15.35 -20.44
N ASN A 206 -15.49 -14.55 -20.51
CA ASN A 206 -16.23 -14.08 -19.33
C ASN A 206 -16.86 -15.22 -18.51
N GLU A 207 -17.30 -16.31 -19.14
CA GLU A 207 -17.87 -17.45 -18.40
C GLU A 207 -16.75 -18.17 -17.64
N PHE A 208 -15.61 -18.35 -18.29
CA PHE A 208 -14.43 -18.94 -17.68
C PHE A 208 -13.84 -18.09 -16.56
N LEU A 209 -13.78 -16.77 -16.75
CA LEU A 209 -13.34 -15.80 -15.73
C LEU A 209 -14.16 -15.93 -14.44
N ASN A 210 -15.48 -15.89 -14.55
CA ASN A 210 -16.38 -15.99 -13.40
C ASN A 210 -16.25 -17.33 -12.64
N LYS A 211 -16.12 -18.45 -13.37
CA LYS A 211 -15.86 -19.76 -12.77
C LYS A 211 -14.49 -19.81 -12.09
N THR A 212 -13.48 -19.20 -12.70
CA THR A 212 -12.11 -19.15 -12.18
C THR A 212 -12.01 -18.35 -10.89
N ILE A 213 -12.62 -17.16 -10.82
CA ILE A 213 -12.69 -16.35 -9.60
C ILE A 213 -13.33 -17.14 -8.46
N LYS A 214 -14.48 -17.80 -8.71
CA LYS A 214 -15.16 -18.65 -7.71
C LYS A 214 -14.26 -19.79 -7.22
N ARG A 215 -13.58 -20.47 -8.15
CA ARG A 215 -12.66 -21.57 -7.82
C ARG A 215 -11.48 -21.09 -6.99
N LEU A 216 -10.82 -20.00 -7.40
CA LEU A 216 -9.68 -19.41 -6.70
C LEU A 216 -10.03 -19.01 -5.26
N ASN A 217 -11.16 -18.34 -5.05
CA ASN A 217 -11.64 -17.99 -3.72
C ASN A 217 -11.93 -19.20 -2.83
N GLY A 218 -12.31 -20.34 -3.42
CA GLY A 218 -12.59 -21.59 -2.70
C GLY A 218 -11.35 -22.41 -2.32
N LEU A 219 -10.15 -22.04 -2.79
CA LEU A 219 -8.93 -22.80 -2.53
C LEU A 219 -8.49 -22.69 -1.07
N LYS A 220 -8.26 -23.84 -0.44
CA LYS A 220 -7.87 -23.96 0.98
C LYS A 220 -6.43 -24.39 1.20
N SER A 221 -5.71 -24.79 0.16
CA SER A 221 -4.32 -25.26 0.29
C SER A 221 -3.48 -25.00 -0.96
N ALA A 222 -2.16 -24.99 -0.76
CA ALA A 222 -1.17 -24.92 -1.84
C ALA A 222 -1.39 -26.03 -2.86
N SER A 223 -1.69 -27.26 -2.42
CA SER A 223 -1.93 -28.40 -3.31
C SER A 223 -3.09 -28.14 -4.28
N GLN A 224 -4.20 -27.59 -3.78
CA GLN A 224 -5.34 -27.24 -4.64
C GLN A 224 -5.01 -26.12 -5.62
N PHE A 225 -4.20 -25.13 -5.19
CA PHE A 225 -3.74 -24.07 -6.09
C PHE A 225 -2.83 -24.61 -7.19
N ARG A 226 -1.93 -25.55 -6.88
CA ARG A 226 -1.10 -26.23 -7.87
C ARG A 226 -1.92 -27.00 -8.91
N GLN A 227 -2.90 -27.77 -8.45
CA GLN A 227 -3.82 -28.49 -9.34
C GLN A 227 -4.62 -27.52 -10.22
N PHE A 228 -4.98 -26.35 -9.70
CA PHE A 228 -5.62 -25.30 -10.50
C PHE A 228 -4.69 -24.78 -11.61
N LEU A 229 -3.41 -24.52 -11.33
CA LEU A 229 -2.45 -24.08 -12.34
C LEU A 229 -2.21 -25.15 -13.43
N VAL A 230 -2.07 -26.43 -13.04
CA VAL A 230 -1.97 -27.55 -14.00
C VAL A 230 -3.18 -27.59 -14.90
N PHE A 231 -4.38 -27.46 -14.34
CA PHE A 231 -5.62 -27.40 -15.10
C PHE A 231 -5.63 -26.23 -16.12
N LEU A 232 -5.12 -25.05 -15.76
CA LEU A 232 -5.02 -23.92 -16.72
C LEU A 232 -4.09 -24.26 -17.89
N VAL A 233 -2.94 -24.87 -17.61
CA VAL A 233 -1.97 -25.28 -18.65
C VAL A 233 -2.59 -26.31 -19.59
N GLU A 234 -3.25 -27.34 -19.03
CA GLU A 234 -3.93 -28.38 -19.83
C GLU A 234 -5.04 -27.80 -20.71
N LYS A 235 -5.85 -26.89 -20.17
CA LYS A 235 -6.92 -26.23 -20.92
C LYS A 235 -6.35 -25.39 -22.05
N ASN A 236 -5.32 -24.57 -21.78
CA ASN A 236 -4.67 -23.74 -22.80
C ASN A 236 -4.08 -24.59 -23.93
N TYR A 237 -3.45 -25.72 -23.61
CA TYR A 237 -2.89 -26.64 -24.61
C TYR A 237 -3.96 -27.24 -25.52
N LYS A 238 -5.12 -27.64 -24.96
CA LYS A 238 -6.24 -28.19 -25.72
C LYS A 238 -6.91 -27.16 -26.63
N GLU A 239 -7.00 -25.91 -26.17
CA GLU A 239 -7.63 -24.81 -26.93
C GLU A 239 -6.73 -24.20 -27.99
N ASN A 240 -5.41 -24.31 -27.82
CA ASN A 240 -4.42 -23.70 -28.72
C ASN A 240 -3.33 -24.71 -29.11
N PRO A 241 -3.67 -25.80 -29.84
CA PRO A 241 -2.74 -26.88 -30.16
C PRO A 241 -1.52 -26.41 -30.99
N ASP A 242 -1.68 -25.34 -31.79
CA ASP A 242 -0.60 -24.78 -32.60
C ASP A 242 0.31 -23.80 -31.84
N ASN A 243 -0.09 -23.40 -30.62
CA ASN A 243 0.69 -22.47 -29.81
C ASN A 243 1.84 -23.20 -29.11
N LYS A 244 3.05 -23.01 -29.64
CA LYS A 244 4.28 -23.60 -29.09
C LYS A 244 4.71 -23.00 -27.75
N LYS A 245 4.15 -21.85 -27.34
CA LYS A 245 4.49 -21.20 -26.07
C LYS A 245 3.60 -21.72 -24.96
N ALA A 246 4.19 -22.44 -24.01
CA ALA A 246 3.51 -22.89 -22.81
C ALA A 246 3.01 -21.69 -21.99
N LEU A 247 1.81 -21.81 -21.41
CA LEU A 247 1.25 -20.80 -20.50
C LEU A 247 2.08 -20.67 -19.22
N LEU A 248 2.63 -21.79 -18.75
CA LEU A 248 3.51 -21.89 -17.60
C LEU A 248 4.46 -23.06 -17.82
N THR A 249 5.76 -22.85 -17.63
CA THR A 249 6.77 -23.92 -17.64
C THR A 249 7.05 -24.45 -16.23
N ILE A 250 7.77 -25.58 -16.14
CA ILE A 250 8.18 -26.11 -14.84
C ILE A 250 9.13 -25.15 -14.10
N ASN A 251 9.99 -24.45 -14.84
CA ASN A 251 10.90 -23.45 -14.29
C ASN A 251 10.12 -22.21 -13.80
N ASP A 252 9.14 -21.74 -14.58
CA ASP A 252 8.26 -20.64 -14.13
C ASP A 252 7.56 -20.98 -12.81
N TYR A 253 7.16 -22.24 -12.67
CA TYR A 253 6.52 -22.77 -11.49
C TYR A 253 7.48 -22.86 -10.29
N SER A 254 8.65 -23.48 -10.44
CA SER A 254 9.60 -23.72 -9.33
C SER A 254 10.33 -22.46 -8.91
N ASP A 255 10.74 -21.64 -9.87
CA ASP A 255 11.72 -20.58 -9.65
C ASP A 255 11.02 -19.26 -9.29
N TYR A 256 9.73 -19.10 -9.63
CA TYR A 256 9.02 -17.82 -9.46
C TYR A 256 7.69 -17.93 -8.71
N LEU A 257 6.80 -18.87 -9.06
CA LEU A 257 5.49 -18.96 -8.40
C LEU A 257 5.54 -19.66 -7.03
N PHE A 258 6.47 -20.59 -6.85
CA PHE A 258 6.64 -21.37 -5.61
C PHE A 258 8.09 -21.42 -5.15
N SER A 259 8.85 -20.35 -5.40
CA SER A 259 10.21 -20.21 -4.88
C SER A 259 10.21 -20.19 -3.35
N GLU A 260 11.38 -20.44 -2.74
CA GLU A 260 11.52 -20.43 -1.30
C GLU A 260 11.03 -19.10 -0.68
N GLY A 261 10.24 -19.20 0.39
CA GLY A 261 9.71 -18.04 1.12
C GLY A 261 8.44 -17.40 0.55
N ILE A 262 8.02 -17.75 -0.68
CA ILE A 262 6.78 -17.22 -1.25
C ILE A 262 5.56 -18.02 -0.76
N PHE A 263 4.59 -17.31 -0.18
CA PHE A 263 3.34 -17.92 0.24
C PHE A 263 2.38 -18.06 -0.95
N TRP A 264 1.91 -19.29 -1.22
CA TRP A 264 0.97 -19.55 -2.33
C TRP A 264 -0.30 -18.68 -2.30
N GLY A 265 -0.78 -18.31 -1.11
CA GLY A 265 -1.96 -17.46 -0.96
C GLY A 265 -1.70 -16.02 -1.42
N GLU A 266 -0.46 -15.55 -1.37
CA GLU A 266 -0.06 -14.25 -1.90
C GLU A 266 -0.13 -14.26 -3.43
N ILE A 267 0.41 -15.29 -4.08
CA ILE A 267 0.30 -15.48 -5.54
C ILE A 267 -1.17 -15.59 -5.97
N ARG A 268 -1.97 -16.37 -5.25
CA ARG A 268 -3.42 -16.46 -5.47
C ARG A 268 -4.09 -15.09 -5.36
N ASP A 269 -3.77 -14.32 -4.33
CA ASP A 269 -4.40 -13.02 -4.08
C ASP A 269 -3.99 -11.99 -5.14
N ILE A 270 -2.74 -12.00 -5.59
CA ILE A 270 -2.27 -11.15 -6.71
C ILE A 270 -2.96 -11.55 -8.01
N LEU A 271 -3.08 -12.86 -8.29
CA LEU A 271 -3.83 -13.33 -9.46
C LEU A 271 -5.29 -12.89 -9.39
N LEU A 272 -5.96 -13.05 -8.25
CA LEU A 272 -7.33 -12.58 -8.05
C LEU A 272 -7.46 -11.08 -8.31
N ILE A 273 -6.51 -10.26 -7.86
CA ILE A 273 -6.53 -8.82 -8.14
C ILE A 273 -6.49 -8.52 -9.64
N HIS A 274 -5.73 -9.28 -10.44
CA HIS A 274 -5.71 -9.08 -11.90
C HIS A 274 -7.02 -9.48 -12.59
N LEU A 275 -7.82 -10.33 -11.95
CA LEU A 275 -9.08 -10.82 -12.52
C LEU A 275 -10.28 -9.92 -12.19
N PHE A 276 -10.13 -8.96 -11.28
CA PHE A 276 -11.17 -7.98 -10.93
C PHE A 276 -10.98 -6.68 -11.71
#